data_AF-A0A7S1LVB8-F1
#
_entry.id   AF-A0A7S1LVB8-F1
#
_cell.length_a   1.000
_cell.length_b   1.000
_cell.length_c   1.000
_cell.angle_alpha   90.00
_cell.angle_beta   90.00
_cell.angle_gamma   90.00
#
_symmetry.space_group_name_H-M   'P 1'
#
loop_
_entity.id
_entity.type
_entity.pdbx_description
1 polymer ?
#
loop_
_entity_poly.entity_id
_entity_poly.type
_entity_poly.pdbx_seq_one_letter_code
_entity_poly.pdbx_strand_id
1 'polypeptide(L)'
;GNGRVGPYAAHCGAWLPEHFDYVVMADVLYEPSCAGAFGARVAQAHAAGSTVILADAMRQFHSFQVGFMEEAEKLGLPPLKPRAHRVLVPDGVDRWCAEETYGEVATLNPSLFVLEPPAGAAA
;
A
#
# COMPACT_ATOMS: atom_id res chain seq x y z
N GLY A 1 -8.56 -3.46 5.89
CA GLY A 1 -8.31 -4.85 6.31
C GLY A 1 -9.52 -5.68 5.93
N ASN A 2 -9.30 -6.84 5.28
CA ASN A 2 -10.30 -7.67 4.60
C ASN A 2 -11.33 -8.40 5.50
N GLY A 3 -11.64 -7.85 6.69
CA GLY A 3 -12.59 -8.42 7.65
C GLY A 3 -12.19 -9.77 8.28
N ARG A 4 -11.13 -10.45 7.79
CA ARG A 4 -10.71 -11.79 8.26
C ARG A 4 -9.65 -11.73 9.37
N VAL A 5 -8.84 -10.68 9.38
CA VAL A 5 -7.85 -10.44 10.43
C VAL A 5 -8.37 -9.26 11.24
N GLY A 6 -8.72 -9.52 12.51
CA GLY A 6 -9.11 -8.46 13.43
C GLY A 6 -8.05 -7.34 13.47
N PRO A 7 -8.42 -6.12 13.90
CA PRO A 7 -7.55 -4.93 13.89
C PRO A 7 -6.21 -5.07 14.63
N TYR A 8 -5.97 -6.20 15.31
CA TYR A 8 -4.76 -6.51 16.08
C TYR A 8 -3.48 -6.52 15.24
N ALA A 9 -3.49 -7.03 14.00
CA ALA A 9 -2.28 -7.04 13.15
C ALA A 9 -2.02 -5.69 12.44
N ALA A 10 -3.07 -4.88 12.25
CA ALA A 10 -2.96 -3.56 11.62
C ALA A 10 -2.55 -2.45 12.61
N HIS A 11 -2.57 -2.72 13.93
CA HIS A 11 -2.18 -1.78 14.98
C HIS A 11 -0.74 -1.94 15.47
N CYS A 12 -0.03 -3.03 15.12
CA CYS A 12 1.33 -3.27 15.60
C CYS A 12 2.28 -2.12 15.23
N GLY A 13 2.17 -1.60 14.01
CA GLY A 13 2.98 -0.44 13.55
C GLY A 13 2.69 0.87 14.28
N ALA A 14 1.55 0.99 14.98
CA ALA A 14 1.24 2.13 15.83
C ALA A 14 1.67 1.94 17.30
N TRP A 15 1.93 0.70 17.73
CA TRP A 15 2.33 0.39 19.11
C TRP A 15 3.83 0.31 19.30
N LEU A 16 4.56 -0.01 18.23
CA LEU A 16 6.01 -0.15 18.22
C LEU A 16 6.57 0.39 16.90
N PRO A 17 6.39 1.69 16.60
CA PRO A 17 6.85 2.29 15.35
C PRO A 17 8.36 2.10 15.12
N GLU A 18 9.15 2.08 16.19
CA GLU A 18 10.59 1.84 16.19
C GLU A 18 11.02 0.40 15.84
N HIS A 19 10.09 -0.57 15.77
CA HIS A 19 10.43 -1.98 15.57
C HIS A 19 10.16 -2.51 14.15
N PHE A 20 9.59 -1.70 13.27
CA PHE A 20 9.28 -2.14 11.91
C PHE A 20 10.14 -1.38 10.89
N ASP A 21 11.23 -2.01 10.46
CA ASP A 21 12.05 -1.53 9.34
C ASP A 21 11.25 -1.55 8.01
N TYR A 22 10.36 -2.54 7.86
CA TYR A 22 9.59 -2.79 6.65
C TYR A 22 8.12 -3.13 6.94
N VAL A 23 7.21 -2.52 6.18
CA VAL A 23 5.81 -2.95 6.06
C VAL A 23 5.56 -3.41 4.64
N VAL A 24 5.29 -4.70 4.47
CA VAL A 24 5.06 -5.31 3.16
C VAL A 24 3.59 -5.72 3.03
N MET A 25 2.96 -5.31 1.94
CA MET A 25 1.61 -5.74 1.58
C MET A 25 1.62 -6.32 0.17
N ALA A 26 0.90 -7.42 -0.01
CA ALA A 26 0.74 -8.06 -1.30
C ALA A 26 -0.72 -8.37 -1.56
N ASP A 27 -1.18 -8.02 -2.75
CA ASP A 27 -2.54 -8.28 -3.24
C ASP A 27 -3.65 -7.80 -2.30
N VAL A 28 -3.63 -6.51 -1.96
CA VAL A 28 -4.53 -5.88 -0.98
C VAL A 28 -5.47 -4.84 -1.58
N LEU A 29 -5.25 -4.42 -2.83
CA LEU A 29 -6.00 -3.34 -3.49
C LEU A 29 -7.15 -3.82 -4.38
N TYR A 30 -7.84 -4.91 -4.02
CA TYR A 30 -8.96 -5.43 -4.81
C TYR A 30 -10.33 -4.83 -4.46
N GLU A 31 -10.52 -4.31 -3.25
CA GLU A 31 -11.77 -3.70 -2.80
C GLU A 31 -11.59 -2.20 -2.48
N PRO A 32 -12.44 -1.28 -2.98
CA PRO A 32 -12.24 0.16 -2.80
C PRO A 32 -12.15 0.61 -1.34
N SER A 33 -13.05 0.10 -0.48
CA SER A 33 -13.11 0.43 0.95
C SER A 33 -11.84 -0.01 1.68
N CYS A 34 -11.37 -1.22 1.38
CA CYS A 34 -10.14 -1.76 1.93
C CYS A 34 -8.92 -0.99 1.42
N ALA A 35 -8.87 -0.67 0.12
CA ALA A 35 -7.75 0.04 -0.51
C ALA A 35 -7.51 1.40 0.14
N GLY A 36 -8.56 2.20 0.39
CA GLY A 36 -8.43 3.47 1.11
C GLY A 36 -7.91 3.29 2.54
N ALA A 37 -8.44 2.30 3.27
CA ALA A 37 -7.94 1.99 4.61
C ALA A 37 -6.47 1.54 4.62
N PHE A 38 -6.03 0.78 3.61
CA PHE A 38 -4.62 0.44 3.45
C PHE A 38 -3.76 1.67 3.15
N GLY A 39 -4.23 2.60 2.31
CA GLY A 39 -3.57 3.88 2.07
C GLY A 39 -3.28 4.64 3.37
N ALA A 40 -4.28 4.76 4.25
CA ALA A 40 -4.11 5.41 5.55
C ALA A 40 -3.06 4.68 6.43
N ARG A 41 -3.07 3.34 6.46
CA ARG A 41 -2.07 2.57 7.23
C ARG A 41 -0.66 2.72 6.68
N VAL A 42 -0.51 2.84 5.37
CA VAL A 42 0.79 3.12 4.74
C VAL A 42 1.33 4.48 5.14
N ALA A 43 0.48 5.52 5.17
CA ALA A 43 0.89 6.84 5.63
C ALA A 43 1.37 6.81 7.09
N GLN A 44 0.63 6.10 7.95
CA GLN A 44 1.01 5.91 9.37
C GLN A 44 2.34 5.17 9.53
N ALA A 45 2.53 4.06 8.82
CA ALA A 45 3.77 3.29 8.85
C ALA A 45 4.97 4.10 8.33
N HIS A 46 4.77 4.87 7.26
CA HIS A 46 5.79 5.75 6.74
C HIS A 46 6.13 6.89 7.71
N ALA A 47 5.13 7.52 8.34
CA ALA A 47 5.36 8.52 9.38
C ALA A 47 6.13 7.97 10.59
N ALA A 48 5.94 6.68 10.89
CA ALA A 48 6.67 5.96 11.91
C ALA A 48 8.13 5.62 11.53
N GLY A 49 8.55 5.88 10.28
CA GLY A 49 9.91 5.60 9.82
C GLY A 49 10.08 4.26 9.10
N SER A 50 9.01 3.51 8.85
CA SER A 50 9.09 2.24 8.12
C SER A 50 9.29 2.47 6.61
N THR A 51 10.02 1.55 5.98
CA THR A 51 9.97 1.38 4.53
C THR A 51 8.70 0.62 4.17
N VAL A 52 7.88 1.15 3.26
CA VAL A 52 6.67 0.46 2.81
C VAL A 52 6.89 -0.12 1.42
N ILE A 53 6.53 -1.40 1.26
CA ILE A 53 6.57 -2.11 -0.02
C ILE A 53 5.17 -2.64 -0.30
N LEU A 54 4.59 -2.24 -1.42
CA LEU A 54 3.31 -2.72 -1.91
C LEU A 54 3.53 -3.45 -3.24
N ALA A 55 3.25 -4.76 -3.24
CA ALA A 55 3.30 -5.62 -4.42
C ALA A 55 1.86 -5.96 -4.83
N ASP A 56 1.32 -5.22 -5.80
CA ASP A 56 -0.09 -5.34 -6.16
C ASP A 56 -0.29 -5.15 -7.67
N ALA A 57 -1.43 -5.63 -8.17
CA ALA A 57 -1.89 -5.40 -9.54
C ALA A 57 -2.47 -3.98 -9.76
N MET A 58 -2.53 -3.17 -8.69
CA MET A 58 -2.89 -1.74 -8.68
C MET A 58 -4.35 -1.46 -9.06
N ARG A 59 -5.24 -2.43 -8.79
CA ARG A 59 -6.66 -2.42 -9.18
C ARG A 59 -7.44 -1.23 -8.61
N GLN A 60 -7.32 -1.00 -7.30
CA GLN A 60 -7.93 0.13 -6.60
C GLN A 60 -6.87 1.15 -6.16
N PHE A 61 -5.86 1.39 -7.01
CA PHE A 61 -4.76 2.30 -6.68
C PHE A 61 -5.24 3.74 -6.43
N HIS A 62 -6.27 4.19 -7.14
CA HIS A 62 -6.85 5.52 -6.88
C HIS A 62 -7.41 5.63 -5.45
N SER A 63 -8.24 4.67 -5.02
CA SER A 63 -8.79 4.66 -3.65
C SER A 63 -7.68 4.58 -2.59
N PHE A 64 -6.64 3.79 -2.86
CA PHE A 64 -5.44 3.77 -2.03
C PHE A 64 -4.76 5.14 -1.94
N GLN A 65 -4.53 5.80 -3.08
CA GLN A 65 -3.91 7.13 -3.12
C GLN A 65 -4.72 8.16 -2.35
N VAL A 66 -6.04 8.17 -2.49
CA VAL A 66 -6.92 9.09 -1.73
C VAL A 66 -6.75 8.87 -0.23
N GLY A 67 -6.91 7.64 0.25
CA GLY A 67 -6.77 7.34 1.69
C GLY A 67 -5.37 7.61 2.24
N PHE A 68 -4.34 7.39 1.43
CA PHE A 68 -2.96 7.75 1.79
C PHE A 68 -2.77 9.26 1.91
N MET A 69 -3.23 10.04 0.92
CA MET A 69 -3.04 11.49 0.90
C MET A 69 -3.80 12.17 2.04
N GLU A 70 -5.04 11.77 2.30
CA GLU A 70 -5.85 12.30 3.41
C GLU A 70 -5.19 12.05 4.77
N GLU A 71 -4.59 10.87 4.97
CA GLU A 71 -3.91 10.54 6.22
C GLU A 71 -2.54 11.21 6.32
N ALA A 72 -1.79 11.29 5.21
CA ALA A 72 -0.52 11.98 5.16
C ALA A 72 -0.64 13.47 5.49
N GLU A 73 -1.70 14.13 5.02
CA GLU A 73 -2.02 15.51 5.37
C GLU A 73 -2.25 15.69 6.87
N LYS A 74 -3.05 14.81 7.50
CA LYS A 74 -3.30 14.83 8.95
C LYS A 74 -2.02 14.64 9.76
N LEU A 75 -1.10 13.81 9.27
CA LEU A 75 0.19 13.53 9.91
C LEU A 75 1.25 14.60 9.62
N GLY A 76 0.96 15.60 8.77
CA GLY A 76 1.92 16.63 8.40
C GLY A 76 3.10 16.11 7.59
N LEU A 77 2.92 15.00 6.86
CA LEU A 77 3.96 14.43 6.03
C LEU A 77 4.24 15.33 4.82
N PRO A 78 5.52 15.47 4.40
CA PRO A 78 5.85 16.19 3.19
C PRO A 78 5.27 15.46 1.96
N PRO A 79 5.13 16.15 0.80
CA PRO A 79 4.72 15.49 -0.44
C PRO A 79 5.67 14.35 -0.79
N LEU A 80 5.13 13.13 -0.84
CA LEU A 80 5.93 11.95 -1.09
C LEU A 80 6.08 11.69 -2.59
N LYS A 81 7.26 11.23 -2.97
CA LYS A 81 7.58 10.80 -4.34
C LYS A 81 7.71 9.29 -4.36
N PRO A 82 6.59 8.55 -4.48
CA PRO A 82 6.67 7.11 -4.54
C PRO A 82 7.44 6.64 -5.77
N ARG A 83 8.18 5.54 -5.62
CA ARG A 83 8.80 4.84 -6.74
C ARG A 83 7.94 3.65 -7.11
N ALA A 84 7.31 3.73 -8.27
CA ALA A 84 6.64 2.59 -8.89
C ALA A 84 7.61 1.90 -9.83
N HIS A 85 7.90 0.63 -9.56
CA HIS A 85 8.67 -0.23 -10.44
C HIS A 85 7.71 -1.21 -11.11
N ARG A 86 7.62 -1.16 -12.43
CA ARG A 86 6.88 -2.18 -13.17
C ARG A 86 7.62 -3.50 -13.03
N VAL A 87 6.92 -4.53 -12.57
CA VAL A 87 7.49 -5.88 -12.47
C VAL A 87 7.20 -6.60 -13.78
N LEU A 88 8.21 -7.25 -14.35
CA LEU A 88 7.99 -8.16 -15.48
C LEU A 88 7.24 -9.38 -14.96
N VAL A 89 6.01 -9.53 -15.41
CA VAL A 89 5.16 -10.69 -15.12
C VAL A 89 5.21 -11.64 -16.31
N PRO A 90 5.29 -12.97 -16.09
CA PRO A 90 5.20 -13.95 -17.16
C PRO A 90 3.91 -13.83 -17.98
N ASP A 91 3.98 -14.19 -19.25
CA ASP A 91 2.82 -14.20 -20.14
C ASP A 91 1.66 -15.00 -19.55
N GLY A 92 0.46 -14.40 -19.52
CA GLY A 92 -0.77 -15.02 -19.00
C GLY A 92 -1.07 -14.73 -17.52
N VAL A 93 -0.11 -14.25 -16.73
CA VAL A 93 -0.35 -13.85 -15.33
C VAL A 93 -1.25 -12.60 -15.27
N ASP A 94 -0.99 -11.60 -16.12
CA ASP A 94 -1.86 -10.41 -16.23
C ASP A 94 -3.30 -10.79 -16.57
N ARG A 95 -3.47 -11.78 -17.46
CA ARG A 95 -4.78 -12.27 -17.86
C ARG A 95 -5.49 -12.98 -16.71
N TRP A 96 -4.78 -13.86 -16.00
CA TRP A 96 -5.32 -14.55 -14.82
C TRP A 96 -5.74 -13.55 -13.73
N CYS A 97 -4.88 -12.57 -13.41
CA CYS A 97 -5.20 -11.51 -12.47
C CYS A 97 -6.41 -10.66 -12.91
N ALA A 98 -6.55 -10.40 -14.23
CA ALA A 98 -7.66 -9.64 -14.77
C ALA A 98 -8.98 -10.42 -14.68
N GLU A 99 -8.94 -11.73 -14.93
CA GLU A 99 -10.11 -12.62 -14.86
C GLU A 99 -10.62 -12.82 -13.41
N GLU A 100 -9.74 -12.78 -12.41
CA GLU A 100 -10.13 -12.84 -10.99
C GLU A 100 -10.62 -11.49 -10.43
N THR A 101 -10.47 -10.40 -11.18
CA THR A 101 -10.92 -9.08 -10.77
C THR A 101 -12.34 -8.86 -11.27
N TYR A 102 -13.30 -8.81 -10.35
CA TYR A 102 -14.71 -8.58 -10.66
C TYR A 102 -14.92 -7.29 -11.47
N GLY A 103 -15.14 -7.43 -12.79
CA GLY A 103 -15.75 -6.41 -13.64
C GLY A 103 -14.79 -5.32 -14.14
N GLU A 104 -14.62 -5.30 -15.45
CA GLU A 104 -13.83 -4.36 -16.26
C GLU A 104 -12.31 -4.40 -16.05
N VAL A 105 -11.62 -4.72 -17.15
CA VAL A 105 -10.17 -4.69 -17.29
C VAL A 105 -9.69 -3.24 -17.21
N ALA A 106 -9.74 -2.65 -16.02
CA ALA A 106 -8.92 -1.50 -15.70
C ALA A 106 -7.49 -1.98 -15.86
N THR A 107 -6.75 -1.37 -16.79
CA THR A 107 -5.41 -1.76 -17.21
C THR A 107 -4.56 -2.15 -16.00
N LEU A 108 -4.38 -3.46 -15.80
CA LEU A 108 -3.56 -3.94 -14.68
C LEU A 108 -2.14 -3.44 -14.90
N ASN A 109 -1.57 -2.86 -13.86
CA ASN A 109 -0.20 -2.39 -13.88
C ASN A 109 0.52 -2.99 -12.69
N PRO A 110 0.84 -4.30 -12.74
CA PRO A 110 1.55 -4.97 -11.66
C PRO A 110 2.83 -4.20 -11.36
N SER A 111 2.86 -3.67 -10.15
CA SER A 111 3.85 -2.71 -9.74
C SER A 111 4.35 -3.07 -8.36
N LEU A 112 5.64 -2.90 -8.17
CA LEU A 112 6.25 -2.79 -6.87
C LEU A 112 6.29 -1.30 -6.54
N PHE A 113 5.45 -0.89 -5.60
CA PHE A 113 5.45 0.47 -5.08
C PHE A 113 6.29 0.49 -3.80
N VAL A 114 7.33 1.32 -3.79
CA VAL A 114 8.22 1.47 -2.63
C VAL A 114 8.16 2.90 -2.12
N LEU A 115 7.99 3.02 -0.82
CA LEU A 115 8.04 4.27 -0.07
C LEU A 115 9.15 4.16 0.97
N GLU A 116 10.24 4.87 0.72
CA GLU A 116 11.37 4.98 1.66
C GLU A 116 10.95 5.83 2.88
N PRO A 117 11.59 5.67 4.06
CA PRO A 117 11.29 6.46 5.25
C PRO A 117 11.48 7.98 5.05
N PRO A 118 10.83 8.83 5.87
CA PRO A 118 11.08 10.27 5.87
C PRO A 118 12.55 10.58 6.18
N ALA A 119 13.13 11.58 5.51
CA ALA A 119 14.49 12.01 5.78
C ALA A 119 14.63 12.46 7.25
N GLY A 120 15.53 11.82 8.01
CA GLY A 120 15.77 12.13 9.42
C GLY A 120 15.04 11.23 10.43
N ALA A 121 14.27 10.24 9.99
CA ALA A 121 13.88 9.12 10.85
C ALA A 121 15.14 8.29 11.16
N ALA A 122 15.71 8.48 12.36
CA ALA A 122 16.84 7.67 12.82
C ALA A 122 16.36 6.25 13.14
N ALA A 123 17.14 5.26 12.70
CA ALA A 123 16.99 3.85 13.07
C ALA A 123 17.40 3.59 14.52
#